data_AF-A0A1G0YP56-F1
#
_entry.id   AF-A0A1G0YP56-F1
#
_cell.length_a   1.000
_cell.length_b   1.000
_cell.length_c   1.000
_cell.angle_alpha   90.00
_cell.angle_beta   90.00
_cell.angle_gamma   90.00
#
_symmetry.space_group_name_H-M   'P 1'
#
loop_
_entity.id
_entity.type
_entity.pdbx_description
1 polymer ?
#
loop_
_entity_poly.entity_id
_entity_poly.type
_entity_poly.pdbx_seq_one_letter_code
_entity_poly.pdbx_strand_id
1 'polypeptide(L)'
;MKTLIACMAGIMAISGCAKQPASTPEQNASVMLTADAAIFMAILKDTGGFPEIAATRKGNLQSGMMCDLKPAREYPFNTFFRSVMEDAPDTTYGFIVNKESPLSPWVLSKVWKETNGERTDMALPSADMQAKANAELQRRK
;
A
#
# COMPACT_ATOMS: atom_id res chain seq x y z
N MET A 1 -45.38 -29.35 -26.66
CA MET A 1 -45.36 -29.02 -25.22
C MET A 1 -44.38 -29.99 -24.55
N LYS A 2 -43.24 -29.45 -24.08
CA LYS A 2 -42.21 -30.04 -23.20
C LYS A 2 -41.58 -31.40 -23.58
N THR A 3 -40.54 -31.35 -24.41
CA THR A 3 -39.50 -32.39 -24.46
C THR A 3 -38.47 -32.08 -23.35
N LEU A 4 -38.51 -32.85 -22.28
CA LEU A 4 -37.46 -32.90 -21.25
C LEU A 4 -36.31 -33.75 -21.81
N ILE A 5 -35.23 -33.10 -22.22
CA ILE A 5 -33.96 -33.80 -22.48
C ILE A 5 -33.16 -33.72 -21.18
N ALA A 6 -33.09 -34.86 -20.51
CA ALA A 6 -32.13 -35.14 -19.47
C ALA A 6 -30.73 -35.16 -20.10
N CYS A 7 -29.90 -34.16 -19.80
CA CYS A 7 -28.46 -34.27 -20.03
C CYS A 7 -27.80 -34.84 -18.79
N MET A 8 -27.42 -36.11 -18.96
CA MET A 8 -26.47 -36.92 -18.22
C MET A 8 -25.51 -36.14 -17.31
N ALA A 9 -25.51 -36.56 -16.05
CA ALA A 9 -24.40 -36.42 -15.14
C ALA A 9 -23.14 -37.06 -15.75
N GLY A 10 -22.21 -36.22 -16.21
CA GLY A 10 -20.85 -36.60 -16.51
C GLY A 10 -20.03 -36.53 -15.23
N ILE A 11 -19.66 -37.69 -14.72
CA ILE A 11 -18.89 -37.90 -13.50
C ILE A 11 -17.51 -37.25 -13.61
N MET A 12 -17.14 -36.59 -12.51
CA MET A 12 -15.82 -36.13 -12.12
C MET A 12 -14.68 -37.08 -12.53
N ALA A 13 -13.70 -36.54 -13.25
CA ALA A 13 -12.35 -37.08 -13.28
C ALA A 13 -11.32 -35.95 -13.37
N ILE A 14 -10.91 -35.47 -12.19
CA ILE A 14 -9.52 -35.23 -11.81
C ILE A 14 -8.63 -34.58 -12.88
N SER A 15 -8.58 -33.25 -12.87
CA SER A 15 -7.34 -32.53 -13.11
C SER A 15 -7.06 -31.72 -11.85
N GLY A 16 -6.22 -32.28 -11.00
CA GLY A 16 -5.66 -31.60 -9.84
C GLY A 16 -4.79 -30.42 -10.27
N CYS A 17 -5.40 -29.33 -10.68
CA CYS A 17 -4.91 -28.03 -10.28
C CYS A 17 -5.51 -27.82 -8.90
N ALA A 18 -4.71 -28.05 -7.84
CA ALA A 18 -4.91 -27.20 -6.67
C ALA A 18 -4.70 -25.78 -7.19
N LYS A 19 -5.78 -25.12 -7.64
CA LYS A 19 -5.83 -23.68 -7.66
C LYS A 19 -5.59 -23.33 -6.20
N GLN A 20 -4.33 -23.02 -5.87
CA GLN A 20 -4.01 -22.22 -4.71
C GLN A 20 -5.10 -21.14 -4.72
N PRO A 21 -5.96 -21.06 -3.68
CA PRO A 21 -6.99 -20.04 -3.68
C PRO A 21 -6.25 -18.74 -3.94
N ALA A 22 -6.67 -18.01 -4.98
CA ALA A 22 -6.22 -16.63 -5.16
C ALA A 22 -6.55 -15.98 -3.82
N SER A 23 -5.54 -15.82 -2.96
CA SER A 23 -5.74 -15.33 -1.61
C SER A 23 -6.37 -13.97 -1.78
N THR A 24 -7.60 -13.79 -1.29
CA THR A 24 -8.27 -12.51 -1.47
C THR A 24 -7.39 -11.44 -0.79
N PRO A 25 -7.26 -10.23 -1.35
CA PRO A 25 -6.37 -9.19 -0.80
C PRO A 25 -6.52 -8.99 0.71
N GLU A 26 -7.73 -9.16 1.23
CA GLU A 26 -8.10 -9.02 2.64
C GLU A 26 -7.52 -10.13 3.53
N GLN A 27 -7.24 -11.30 2.96
CA GLN A 27 -6.59 -12.43 3.63
C GLN A 27 -5.06 -12.33 3.59
N ASN A 28 -4.50 -11.41 2.79
CA ASN A 28 -3.08 -11.17 2.73
C ASN A 28 -2.68 -10.05 3.71
N ALA A 29 -2.08 -10.49 4.82
CA ALA A 29 -1.53 -9.65 5.87
C ALA A 29 -0.65 -8.50 5.35
N SER A 30 0.24 -8.77 4.39
CA SER A 30 1.15 -7.77 3.82
C SER A 30 0.40 -6.75 2.97
N VAL A 31 -0.57 -7.20 2.17
CA VAL A 31 -1.39 -6.29 1.33
C VAL A 31 -2.19 -5.33 2.22
N MET A 32 -2.80 -5.83 3.28
CA MET A 32 -3.53 -4.99 4.23
C MET A 32 -2.62 -3.99 4.96
N LEU A 33 -1.41 -4.39 5.36
CA LEU A 33 -0.43 -3.50 5.98
C LEU A 33 0.09 -2.44 4.99
N THR A 34 0.34 -2.79 3.74
CA THR A 34 0.71 -1.84 2.69
C THR A 34 -0.44 -0.85 2.40
N ALA A 35 -1.69 -1.31 2.37
CA ALA A 35 -2.84 -0.42 2.21
C ALA A 35 -2.99 0.56 3.37
N ASP A 36 -2.85 0.09 4.61
CA ASP A 36 -2.83 0.94 5.81
C ASP A 36 -1.72 2.00 5.74
N ALA A 37 -0.51 1.60 5.32
CA ALA A 37 0.61 2.52 5.17
C ALA A 37 0.36 3.56 4.06
N ALA A 38 -0.29 3.17 2.95
CA ALA A 38 -0.68 4.10 1.89
C ALA A 38 -1.72 5.13 2.37
N ILE A 39 -2.69 4.71 3.17
CA ILE A 39 -3.68 5.62 3.78
C ILE A 39 -3.00 6.59 4.75
N PHE A 40 -2.07 6.10 5.59
CA PHE A 40 -1.25 6.95 6.45
C PHE A 40 -0.49 8.02 5.66
N MET A 41 0.13 7.62 4.54
CA MET A 41 0.84 8.54 3.64
C MET A 41 -0.10 9.58 3.00
N ALA A 42 -1.30 9.17 2.59
CA ALA A 42 -2.29 10.09 2.05
C ALA A 42 -2.71 11.15 3.08
N ILE A 43 -2.96 10.74 4.33
CA ILE A 43 -3.30 11.66 5.43
C ILE A 43 -2.13 12.63 5.71
N LEU A 44 -0.89 12.13 5.72
CA LEU A 44 0.29 12.99 5.87
C LEU A 44 0.37 14.05 4.75
N LYS A 45 0.09 13.67 3.50
CA LYS A 45 0.08 14.60 2.38
C LYS A 45 -1.01 15.65 2.52
N ASP A 46 -2.23 15.23 2.83
CA ASP A 46 -3.38 16.14 2.95
C ASP A 46 -3.20 17.16 4.08
N THR A 47 -2.41 16.82 5.11
CA THR A 47 -2.05 17.72 6.21
C THR A 47 -0.80 18.57 5.96
N GLY A 48 -0.20 18.50 4.77
CA GLY A 48 0.99 19.28 4.41
C GLY A 48 2.29 18.73 5.00
N GLY A 49 2.35 17.45 5.33
CA GLY A 49 3.52 16.78 5.93
C GLY A 49 4.75 16.70 5.03
N PHE A 50 4.63 17.05 3.75
CA PHE A 50 5.71 17.02 2.77
C PHE A 50 6.02 18.44 2.28
N PRO A 51 7.12 19.08 2.73
CA PRO A 51 7.41 20.47 2.40
C PRO A 51 7.45 20.79 0.90
N GLU A 52 7.89 19.86 0.06
CA GLU A 52 7.96 20.04 -1.41
C GLU A 52 6.79 19.37 -2.18
N ILE A 53 5.84 18.75 -1.47
CA ILE A 53 4.64 18.16 -2.09
C ILE A 53 3.42 18.85 -1.48
N ALA A 54 2.94 19.89 -2.14
CA ALA A 54 1.74 20.59 -1.71
C ALA A 54 0.56 19.62 -1.54
N ALA A 55 -0.27 19.84 -0.51
CA ALA A 55 -1.42 18.98 -0.21
C ALA A 55 -2.37 18.83 -1.40
N THR A 56 -2.57 19.92 -2.16
CA THR A 56 -3.43 19.98 -3.35
C THR A 56 -2.84 19.34 -4.60
N ARG A 57 -1.54 19.00 -4.59
CA ARG A 57 -0.85 18.45 -5.76
C ARG A 57 -1.35 17.04 -6.04
N LYS A 58 -1.68 16.76 -7.30
CA LYS A 58 -2.20 15.46 -7.75
C LYS A 58 -1.06 14.57 -8.22
N GLY A 59 -1.26 13.27 -8.07
CA GLY A 59 -0.27 12.26 -8.42
C GLY A 59 -0.71 10.87 -8.00
N ASN A 60 0.12 9.88 -8.32
CA ASN A 60 -0.12 8.50 -7.96
C ASN A 60 0.88 8.05 -6.88
N LEU A 61 0.44 7.17 -5.98
CA LEU A 61 1.30 6.48 -5.02
C LEU A 61 1.34 5.00 -5.40
N GLN A 62 2.53 4.47 -5.63
CA GLN A 62 2.76 3.09 -6.02
C GLN A 62 3.56 2.38 -4.94
N SER A 63 3.12 1.21 -4.51
CA SER A 63 3.97 0.33 -3.70
C SER A 63 5.01 -0.31 -4.59
N GLY A 64 6.28 -0.30 -4.17
CA GLY A 64 7.34 -1.01 -4.90
C GLY A 64 7.47 -2.49 -4.52
N MET A 65 6.61 -2.99 -3.62
CA MET A 65 6.56 -4.41 -3.33
C MET A 65 5.66 -5.12 -4.34
N MET A 66 6.18 -6.14 -5.02
CA MET A 66 5.32 -7.19 -5.55
C MET A 66 4.63 -7.84 -4.34
N CYS A 67 3.32 -8.06 -4.42
CA CYS A 67 2.53 -8.67 -3.35
C CYS A 67 2.96 -10.13 -3.14
N ASP A 68 4.13 -10.36 -2.54
CA ASP A 68 4.53 -11.69 -2.10
C ASP A 68 3.47 -12.16 -1.12
N LEU A 69 2.84 -13.28 -1.46
CA LEU A 69 1.74 -13.86 -0.69
C LEU A 69 2.30 -14.40 0.63
N LYS A 70 2.43 -13.52 1.63
CA LYS A 70 2.76 -13.91 2.99
C LYS A 70 1.47 -14.06 3.81
N PRO A 71 1.16 -15.27 4.31
CA PRO A 71 -0.04 -15.49 5.10
C PRO A 71 0.04 -14.87 6.50
N ALA A 72 1.25 -14.54 7.00
CA ALA A 72 1.47 -13.97 8.32
C ALA A 72 1.97 -12.53 8.25
N ARG A 73 1.53 -11.69 9.21
CA ARG A 73 2.08 -10.35 9.44
C ARG A 73 3.46 -10.49 10.08
N GLU A 74 4.51 -10.12 9.36
CA GLU A 74 5.86 -10.04 9.92
C GLU A 74 6.14 -8.62 10.40
N TYR A 75 6.65 -8.51 11.63
CA TYR A 75 7.09 -7.26 12.25
C TYR A 75 8.58 -7.38 12.60
N PRO A 76 9.40 -6.33 12.45
CA PRO A 76 9.03 -4.99 11.95
C PRO A 76 8.63 -5.02 10.48
N PHE A 77 7.52 -4.35 10.16
CA PHE A 77 7.03 -4.22 8.80
C PHE A 77 7.60 -2.98 8.16
N ASN A 78 8.19 -3.12 6.98
CA ASN A 78 8.80 -2.03 6.23
C ASN A 78 8.26 -2.09 4.79
N THR A 79 7.78 -0.96 4.27
CA THR A 79 7.30 -0.87 2.89
C THR A 79 7.87 0.37 2.20
N PHE A 80 8.17 0.19 0.92
CA PHE A 80 8.62 1.27 0.05
C PHE A 80 7.45 1.77 -0.81
N PHE A 81 7.30 3.08 -0.89
CA PHE A 81 6.41 3.73 -1.84
C PHE A 81 7.18 4.66 -2.75
N ARG A 82 6.69 4.77 -3.98
CA ARG A 82 7.12 5.76 -4.96
C ARG A 82 5.92 6.58 -5.39
N SER A 83 6.08 7.89 -5.52
CA SER A 83 5.06 8.77 -6.04
C SER A 83 5.58 9.60 -7.20
N VAL A 84 4.71 9.82 -8.17
CA VAL A 84 4.94 10.71 -9.32
C VAL A 84 3.78 11.68 -9.38
N MET A 85 4.09 12.96 -9.49
CA MET A 85 3.10 14.04 -9.56
C MET A 85 2.73 14.32 -11.01
N GLU A 86 1.48 14.66 -11.27
CA GLU A 86 0.96 14.87 -12.64
C GLU A 86 1.66 16.03 -13.38
N ASP A 87 2.07 17.06 -12.64
CA ASP A 87 2.70 18.28 -13.13
C ASP A 87 4.25 18.22 -13.16
N ALA A 88 4.87 17.17 -12.62
CA ALA A 88 6.32 16.92 -12.75
C ALA A 88 6.59 15.42 -12.94
N PRO A 89 6.32 14.87 -14.13
CA PRO A 89 6.46 13.45 -14.40
C PRO A 89 7.93 12.96 -14.43
N ASP A 90 8.88 13.89 -14.55
CA ASP A 90 10.33 13.66 -14.50
C ASP A 90 10.89 13.59 -13.06
N THR A 91 10.04 13.91 -12.07
CA THR A 91 10.40 13.93 -10.66
C THR A 91 9.65 12.83 -9.93
N THR A 92 10.39 12.00 -9.19
CA THR A 92 9.80 10.94 -8.38
C THR A 92 10.14 11.11 -6.92
N TYR A 93 9.18 10.81 -6.05
CA TYR A 93 9.34 10.89 -4.60
C TYR A 93 9.35 9.47 -4.04
N GLY A 94 10.40 9.11 -3.31
CA GLY A 94 10.53 7.82 -2.64
C GLY A 94 10.28 7.93 -1.14
N PHE A 95 9.65 6.92 -0.55
CA PHE A 95 9.27 6.89 0.85
C PHE A 95 9.52 5.51 1.47
N ILE A 96 10.01 5.49 2.70
CA ILE A 96 10.09 4.26 3.52
C ILE A 96 9.20 4.44 4.74
N VAL A 97 8.21 3.56 4.86
CA VAL A 97 7.19 3.59 5.93
C VAL A 97 7.27 2.31 6.74
N ASN A 98 7.34 2.46 8.05
CA ASN A 98 7.65 1.39 8.99
C ASN A 98 6.56 1.24 10.04
N LYS A 99 6.39 0.01 10.53
CA LYS A 99 5.60 -0.32 11.72
C LYS A 99 6.32 -1.38 12.53
N GLU A 100 6.76 -1.02 13.72
CA GLU A 100 7.60 -1.89 14.57
C GLU A 100 6.85 -3.09 15.14
N SER A 101 5.56 -2.92 15.45
CA SER A 101 4.73 -3.96 16.05
C SER A 101 3.24 -3.72 15.71
N PRO A 102 2.33 -4.67 15.99
CA PRO A 102 0.89 -4.47 15.76
C PRO A 102 0.32 -3.19 16.39
N LEU A 103 0.81 -2.82 17.58
CA LEU A 103 0.32 -1.68 18.36
C LEU A 103 1.15 -0.41 18.14
N SER A 104 2.30 -0.49 17.46
CA SER A 104 3.13 0.68 17.19
C SER A 104 2.47 1.60 16.16
N PRO A 105 2.66 2.94 16.26
CA PRO A 105 2.24 3.85 15.20
C PRO A 105 3.02 3.58 13.90
N TRP A 106 2.44 3.98 12.77
CA TRP A 106 3.16 4.08 11.51
C TRP A 106 4.16 5.24 11.56
N VAL A 107 5.35 5.03 11.00
CA VAL A 107 6.41 6.04 10.96
C VAL A 107 6.93 6.15 9.53
N LEU A 108 6.92 7.35 8.98
CA LEU A 108 7.70 7.67 7.78
C LEU A 108 9.14 7.92 8.22
N SER A 109 10.05 7.02 7.84
CA SER A 109 11.44 7.04 8.30
C SER A 109 12.41 7.65 7.28
N LYS A 110 12.05 7.63 5.99
CA LYS A 110 12.83 8.26 4.92
C LYS A 110 11.91 8.84 3.84
N VAL A 111 12.29 10.00 3.32
CA VAL A 111 11.71 10.61 2.12
C VAL A 111 12.82 11.23 1.29
N TRP A 112 12.75 11.04 -0.03
CA TRP A 112 13.66 11.67 -0.98
C TRP A 112 12.94 12.04 -2.26
N LYS A 113 13.51 13.02 -2.96
CA LYS A 113 13.16 13.39 -4.32
C LYS A 113 14.24 12.90 -5.26
N GLU A 114 13.85 12.40 -6.42
CA GLU A 114 14.73 12.05 -7.51
C GLU A 114 14.29 12.81 -8.76
N THR A 115 15.18 13.63 -9.32
CA THR A 115 14.94 14.41 -10.54
C THR A 115 16.16 14.25 -11.44
N ASN A 116 15.97 13.84 -12.70
CA ASN A 116 17.07 13.62 -13.65
C ASN A 116 18.19 12.68 -13.15
N GLY A 117 17.83 11.69 -12.33
CA GLY A 117 18.77 10.73 -11.74
C GLY A 117 19.54 11.25 -10.52
N GLU A 118 19.34 12.52 -10.12
CA GLU A 118 19.89 13.06 -8.88
C GLU A 118 18.90 12.86 -7.74
N ARG A 119 19.39 12.28 -6.63
CA ARG A 119 18.61 12.03 -5.43
C ARG A 119 18.92 13.07 -4.35
N THR A 120 17.88 13.70 -3.81
CA THR A 120 17.96 14.63 -2.69
C THR A 120 17.09 14.09 -1.54
N ASP A 121 17.69 13.82 -0.38
CA ASP A 121 16.91 13.49 0.81
C ASP A 121 16.14 14.73 1.30
N MET A 122 14.90 14.51 1.71
CA MET A 122 13.97 15.56 2.10
C MET A 122 13.75 15.54 3.62
N ALA A 123 13.34 16.69 4.17
CA ALA A 123 12.94 16.76 5.57
C ALA A 123 11.75 15.84 5.84
N LEU A 124 11.82 15.09 6.94
CA LEU A 124 10.70 14.28 7.43
C LEU A 124 9.62 15.18 8.05
N PRO A 125 8.33 14.79 7.98
CA PRO A 125 7.29 15.40 8.79
C PRO A 125 7.65 15.30 10.28
N SER A 126 7.29 16.32 11.05
CA SER A 126 7.54 16.33 12.49
C SER A 126 6.83 15.18 13.21
N ALA A 127 7.32 14.83 14.40
CA ALA A 127 6.70 13.79 15.23
C ALA A 127 5.21 14.07 15.48
N ASP A 128 4.84 15.33 15.73
CA ASP A 128 3.45 15.74 15.94
C ASP A 128 2.57 15.53 14.70
N MET A 129 3.10 15.78 13.50
CA MET A 129 2.37 15.53 12.25
C MET A 129 2.16 14.03 12.03
N GLN A 130 3.19 13.22 12.26
CA GLN A 130 3.07 11.77 12.19
C GLN A 130 2.11 11.21 13.24
N ALA A 131 2.09 11.77 14.45
CA ALA A 131 1.14 11.40 15.50
C ALA A 131 -0.31 11.76 15.11
N LYS A 132 -0.55 12.96 14.58
CA LYS A 132 -1.87 13.38 14.08
C LYS A 132 -2.36 12.48 12.95
N ALA A 133 -1.49 12.14 12.00
CA ALA A 133 -1.85 11.24 10.90
C ALA A 133 -2.20 9.82 11.40
N ASN A 134 -1.49 9.31 12.41
CA ASN A 134 -1.85 8.04 13.05
C ASN A 134 -3.19 8.12 13.78
N ALA A 135 -3.46 9.19 14.52
CA ALA A 135 -4.75 9.38 15.20
C ALA A 135 -5.92 9.42 14.20
N GLU A 136 -5.75 10.13 13.09
CA GLU A 136 -6.75 10.18 12.01
C GLU A 136 -6.93 8.82 11.31
N LEU A 137 -5.85 8.06 11.09
CA LEU A 137 -5.94 6.71 10.56
C LEU A 137 -6.79 5.80 11.47
N GLN A 138 -6.59 5.88 12.79
CA GLN A 138 -7.38 5.09 13.75
C GLN A 138 -8.86 5.50 13.74
N ARG A 139 -9.18 6.78 13.55
CA ARG A 139 -10.56 7.28 13.46
C ARG A 139 -11.30 6.76 12.22
N ARG A 140 -10.58 6.39 11.15
CA ARG A 140 -11.15 5.89 9.89
C ARG A 140 -11.36 4.37 9.85
N LYS A 141 -10.90 3.65 10.88
CA LYS A 141 -11.06 2.20 11.02
C LYS A 141 -12.28 1.87 11.87
#